data_AF-A0A6A9T7Y2-F1
#
_entry.id   AF-A0A6A9T7Y2-F1
#
_cell.length_a   1.000
_cell.length_b   1.000
_cell.length_c   1.000
_cell.angle_alpha   90.00
_cell.angle_beta   90.00
_cell.angle_gamma   90.00
#
_symmetry.space_group_name_H-M   'P 1'
#
loop_
_entity.id
_entity.type
_entity.pdbx_description
1 polymer ?
#
loop_
_entity_poly.entity_id
_entity_poly.type
_entity_poly.pdbx_seq_one_letter_code
_entity_poly.pdbx_strand_id
1 'polypeptide(L)' 'LVLDEPTVFLDSGHVSQLVVLIERMRELGVEQIIVVSHDEELVGAADDLVTVEKDPTTNRSTARRTETALPVGNDD' A
#
# COMPACT_ATOMS: atom_id res chain seq x y z
N LEU A 1 -5.81 4.33 10.74
CA LEU A 1 -5.37 5.56 10.04
C LEU A 1 -5.64 5.37 8.55
N VAL A 2 -6.16 6.37 7.84
CA VAL A 2 -6.39 6.31 6.38
C VAL A 2 -5.57 7.41 5.72
N LEU A 3 -4.73 7.03 4.74
CA LEU A 3 -3.88 7.91 3.95
C LEU A 3 -4.37 7.85 2.50
N ASP A 4 -4.87 8.97 1.98
CA ASP A 4 -5.39 9.08 0.61
C ASP A 4 -4.42 9.88 -0.24
N GLU A 5 -3.79 9.23 -1.21
CA GLU A 5 -2.80 9.78 -2.13
C GLU A 5 -1.69 10.62 -1.45
N PRO A 6 -0.98 10.09 -0.43
CA PRO A 6 0.06 10.84 0.28
C PRO A 6 1.29 11.15 -0.60
N THR A 7 1.42 10.49 -1.75
CA THR A 7 2.57 10.60 -2.67
C THR A 7 2.43 11.71 -3.71
N VAL A 8 1.28 12.39 -3.82
CA VAL A 8 1.04 13.46 -4.82
C VAL A 8 2.05 14.61 -4.74
N PHE A 9 2.78 14.74 -3.62
CA PHE A 9 3.86 15.73 -3.44
C PHE A 9 5.22 15.13 -3.08
N LEU A 10 5.40 13.80 -3.21
CA LEU A 10 6.60 13.09 -2.78
C LEU A 10 7.33 12.53 -4.00
N ASP A 11 8.58 12.96 -4.23
CA ASP A 11 9.50 12.31 -5.16
C ASP A 11 9.75 10.84 -4.75
N SER A 12 10.17 9.98 -5.69
CA SER A 12 10.46 8.54 -5.47
C SER A 12 11.37 8.27 -4.25
N GLY A 13 12.30 9.18 -3.93
CA GLY A 13 13.12 9.06 -2.73
C GLY A 13 12.36 9.16 -1.40
N HIS A 14 11.23 9.87 -1.36
CA HIS A 14 10.43 10.08 -0.15
C HIS A 14 9.37 8.99 0.08
N VAL A 15 9.04 8.18 -0.93
CA VAL A 15 8.15 7.02 -0.77
C VAL A 15 8.71 6.05 0.28
N SER A 16 10.01 5.79 0.21
CA SER A 16 10.73 4.99 1.22
C SER A 16 10.61 5.55 2.65
N GLN A 17 10.62 6.86 2.83
CA GLN A 17 10.44 7.50 4.14
C GLN A 17 9.00 7.39 4.65
N LEU A 18 8.01 7.43 3.76
CA LEU A 18 6.61 7.22 4.10
C LEU A 18 6.39 5.79 4.62
N VAL A 19 6.99 4.79 3.97
CA VAL A 19 6.94 3.39 4.41
C VAL A 19 7.53 3.26 5.83
N VAL A 20 8.72 3.81 6.07
CA VAL A 20 9.35 3.80 7.41
C VAL A 20 8.49 4.49 8.46
N LEU A 21 7.81 5.59 8.10
CA LEU A 21 6.90 6.29 8.99
C LEU A 21 5.67 5.44 9.35
N ILE A 22 5.10 4.74 8.37
CA ILE A 22 3.97 3.83 8.55
C ILE A 22 4.37 2.67 9.47
N GLU A 23 5.55 2.07 9.27
CA GLU A 23 6.10 1.04 10.15
C GLU A 23 6.27 1.56 11.58
N ARG A 24 6.83 2.76 11.75
CA ARG A 24 6.97 3.39 13.07
C ARG A 24 5.63 3.63 13.74
N MET A 25 4.60 4.03 12.98
CA MET A 25 3.23 4.20 13.51
C MET A 25 2.63 2.87 13.95
N ARG A 26 2.89 1.78 13.21
CA ARG A 26 2.50 0.43 13.62
C ARG A 26 3.20 0.02 14.92
N GLU A 27 4.50 0.28 15.07
CA GLU A 27 5.25 0.06 16.32
C GLU A 27 4.69 0.86 17.51
N LEU A 28 4.17 2.06 17.24
CA LEU A 28 3.54 2.91 18.25
C LEU A 28 2.11 2.48 18.65
N GLY A 29 1.61 1.36 18.09
CA GLY A 29 0.32 0.78 18.46
C GLY A 29 -0.84 1.15 17.54
N VAL A 30 -0.57 1.66 16.33
CA VAL A 30 -1.62 1.83 15.32
C VAL A 30 -1.97 0.44 14.74
N GLU A 31 -3.09 -0.12 15.18
CA GLU A 31 -3.52 -1.49 14.82
C GLU A 31 -3.83 -1.67 13.32
N GLN A 32 -4.24 -0.59 12.64
CA GLN A 32 -4.61 -0.64 11.22
C GLN A 32 -4.29 0.67 10.49
N ILE A 33 -3.56 0.54 9.39
CA ILE A 33 -3.21 1.64 8.48
C ILE A 33 -3.69 1.23 7.09
N ILE A 34 -4.49 2.08 6.46
CA ILE A 34 -4.98 1.90 5.09
C ILE A 34 -4.37 3.01 4.26
N VAL A 35 -3.68 2.62 3.19
CA VAL A 35 -3.05 3.55 2.25
C VAL A 35 -3.66 3.35 0.88
N VAL A 36 -4.07 4.45 0.26
CA VAL A 36 -4.58 4.48 -1.11
C VAL A 36 -3.59 5.29 -1.93
N SER A 37 -2.99 4.66 -2.93
CA SER A 37 -2.10 5.33 -3.88
C SER A 37 -2.10 4.58 -5.21
N HIS A 38 -1.77 5.30 -6.28
CA HIS A 38 -1.47 4.74 -7.59
C HIS A 38 0.03 4.44 -7.79
N ASP A 39 0.87 4.67 -6.79
CA ASP A 39 2.31 4.47 -6.84
C ASP A 39 2.70 3.00 -6.65
N GLU A 40 3.40 2.41 -7.64
CA GLU A 40 3.79 1.00 -7.63
C GLU A 40 4.83 0.65 -6.54
N GLU A 41 5.70 1.59 -6.17
CA GLU A 41 6.74 1.40 -5.15
C GLU A 41 6.10 1.35 -3.74
N LEU A 42 5.13 2.22 -3.47
CA LEU A 42 4.36 2.21 -2.23
C LEU A 42 3.49 0.95 -2.12
N VAL A 43 2.84 0.58 -3.21
CA VAL A 43 1.98 -0.61 -3.29
C VAL A 43 2.79 -1.90 -3.11
N GLY A 44 4.00 -1.96 -3.66
CA GLY A 44 4.90 -3.11 -3.53
C GLY A 44 5.47 -3.33 -2.13
N ALA A 45 5.51 -2.29 -1.28
CA ALA A 45 5.98 -2.38 0.10
C ALA A 45 4.90 -2.82 1.11
N ALA A 46 3.64 -2.97 0.68
CA ALA A 46 2.53 -3.29 1.56
C ALA A 46 2.46 -4.79 1.90
N ASP A 47 2.16 -5.11 3.17
CA ASP A 47 1.90 -6.47 3.65
C ASP A 47 0.68 -7.10 2.95
N ASP A 48 -0.38 -6.30 2.77
CA ASP A 48 -1.64 -6.70 2.13
C ASP A 48 -1.95 -5.73 0.99
N LEU A 49 -2.16 -6.28 -0.21
CA LEU A 49 -2.45 -5.49 -1.41
C LEU A 49 -3.92 -5.64 -1.83
N VAL A 50 -4.61 -4.52 -2.04
CA VAL A 50 -5.97 -4.49 -2.57
C VAL A 50 -6.00 -3.66 -3.85
N THR A 51 -6.27 -4.32 -4.97
CA THR A 51 -6.47 -3.65 -6.26
C THR A 51 -7.93 -3.29 -6.41
N VAL A 52 -8.21 -2.01 -6.67
CA VAL A 52 -9.56 -1.51 -6.96
C VAL A 52 -9.62 -1.08 -8.42
N GLU A 53 -10.45 -1.76 -9.20
CA GLU A 53 -10.73 -1.42 -10.59
C GLU A 53 -12.12 -0.79 -10.69
N LYS A 54 -12.23 0.30 -11.45
CA LYS A 54 -13.52 0.94 -11.74
C LYS A 54 -13.86 0.72 -13.20
N ASP A 55 -15.02 0.14 -13.47
CA ASP A 55 -15.61 0.08 -14.80
C ASP A 55 -16.24 1.44 -15.14
N PRO A 56 -15.68 2.21 -16.10
CA PRO A 56 -16.18 3.53 -16.45
C PRO A 56 -17.54 3.50 -17.16
N THR A 57 -17.91 2.35 -17.73
CA THR A 57 -19.17 2.19 -18.47
C THR A 57 -20.33 1.80 -17.56
N THR A 58 -20.06 1.05 -16.49
CA THR A 58 -21.10 0.58 -15.55
C THR A 58 -21.06 1.27 -14.19
N ASN A 59 -20.10 2.18 -13.94
CA ASN A 59 -19.82 2.82 -12.64
C ASN A 59 -19.66 1.80 -11.50
N ARG A 60 -19.26 0.56 -11.83
CA ARG A 60 -19.07 -0.52 -10.87
C ARG A 60 -17.62 -0.58 -10.46
N SER A 61 -17.37 -0.57 -9.16
CA SER A 61 -16.03 -0.80 -8.61
C SER A 61 -15.90 -2.26 -8.17
N THR A 62 -14.79 -2.89 -8.53
CA THR A 62 -14.42 -4.25 -8.08
C THR A 62 -13.11 -4.16 -7.31
N ALA A 63 -13.11 -4.67 -6.08
CA ALA A 63 -11.91 -4.77 -5.26
C ALA A 63 -11.46 -6.24 -5.22
N ARG A 64 -10.17 -6.48 -5.49
CA ARG A 64 -9.53 -7.79 -5.38
C ARG A 64 -8.38 -7.69 -4.39
N ARG A 65 -8.32 -8.62 -3.44
CA ARG A 65 -7.12 -8.82 -2.62
C ARG A 65 -6.12 -9.62 -3.44
N THR A 66 -4.91 -9.11 -3.51
CA THR A 66 -3.76 -9.81 -4.06
C THR A 66 -2.92 -10.25 -2.88
N GLU A 67 -2.74 -11.56 -2.71
CA GLU A 67 -1.77 -12.07 -1.75
C GLU A 67 -0.39 -11.68 -2.27
N THR A 68 0.26 -10.72 -1.60
CA THR A 68 1.67 -10.44 -1.82
C THR A 68 2.42 -11.69 -1.39
N ALA A 69 2.89 -12.49 -2.36
CA ALA A 69 3.76 -13.61 -2.09
C ALA A 69 5.06 -13.05 -1.51
N LEU A 70 5.17 -13.02 -0.18
CA LEU A 70 6.46 -12.85 0.48
C LEU A 70 7.42 -13.87 -0.16
N PRO A 71 8.61 -13.47 -0.62
CA PRO A 71 9.60 -14.45 -1.04
C PRO A 71 9.86 -15.34 0.16
N VAL A 72 9.40 -16.59 0.09
CA VAL A 72 9.74 -17.62 1.05
C VAL A 72 11.26 -17.67 1.04
N GLY A 73 11.87 -17.21 2.13
CA GLY A 73 13.30 -17.36 2.35
C GLY A 73 13.60 -18.85 2.21
N ASN A 74 14.31 -19.21 1.15
CA ASN A 74 15.02 -20.47 1.10
C ASN A 74 16.18 -20.35 2.10
N ASP A 75 15.89 -20.66 3.36
CA ASP A 75 16.92 -21.09 4.32
C ASP A 75 17.32 -22.53 3.95
N ASP A 76 18.36 -22.67 3.13
CA ASP A 76 19.19 -23.88 2.98
C ASP A 76 20.66 -23.47 2.73
#